data_AF-A0AAN8VD25-F1
#
_entry.id   AF-A0AAN8VD25-F1
#
_cell.length_a   1.000
_cell.length_b   1.000
_cell.length_c   1.000
_cell.angle_alpha   90.00
_cell.angle_beta   90.00
_cell.angle_gamma   90.00
#
_symmetry.space_group_name_H-M   'P 1'
#
loop_
_entity.id
_entity.type
_entity.pdbx_description
1 polymer ?
#
loop_
_entity_poly.entity_id
_entity_poly.type
_entity_poly.pdbx_seq_one_letter_code
_entity_poly.pdbx_strand_id
1 'polypeptide(L)'
;MASSNGDIKPKTTTTGRYASVYSEVQASRLRHSLPLPSVLKSNFKILDGPQSSAAGNPDEIAKLFPNLFGQPSARLVPSDSGAVLLERKLKIGVVLSGGQAPGGHNVISGVFDYLQEHAKGSILYGFRGGPAGIMRGKYVELNSEFIYPYRNQGRI
;
A
#
# COMPACT_ATOMS: atom_id res chain seq x y z
N MET A 1 29.08 -46.47 5.25
CA MET A 1 28.78 -45.48 4.19
C MET A 1 28.11 -44.30 4.85
N ALA A 2 28.79 -43.16 4.88
CA ALA A 2 28.27 -41.92 5.42
C ALA A 2 27.49 -41.20 4.32
N SER A 3 26.22 -40.90 4.55
CA SER A 3 25.45 -40.00 3.70
C SER A 3 24.99 -38.84 4.56
N SER A 4 25.69 -37.72 4.39
CA SER A 4 25.38 -36.42 4.96
C SER A 4 24.06 -35.91 4.38
N ASN A 5 23.03 -35.82 5.20
CA ASN A 5 21.83 -35.03 4.88
C ASN A 5 22.20 -33.56 5.00
N GLY A 6 22.53 -32.93 3.87
CA GLY A 6 22.72 -31.50 3.78
C GLY A 6 21.40 -30.78 4.01
N ASP A 7 21.34 -30.00 5.09
CA ASP A 7 20.31 -28.98 5.32
C ASP A 7 20.31 -27.98 4.16
N ILE A 8 19.35 -28.15 3.24
CA ILE A 8 19.03 -27.12 2.25
C ILE A 8 18.24 -26.03 2.99
N LYS A 9 18.95 -25.08 3.59
CA LYS A 9 18.34 -23.80 3.99
C LYS A 9 17.74 -23.15 2.73
N PRO A 10 16.49 -22.67 2.77
CA PRO A 10 15.92 -21.95 1.64
C PRO A 10 16.77 -20.70 1.42
N LYS A 11 17.40 -20.60 0.24
CA LYS A 11 18.04 -19.36 -0.21
C LYS A 11 16.95 -18.30 -0.30
N THR A 12 16.85 -17.44 0.70
CA THR A 12 16.15 -16.17 0.60
C THR A 12 16.87 -15.34 -0.45
N THR A 13 16.43 -15.45 -1.71
CA THR A 13 16.82 -14.52 -2.77
C THR A 13 16.22 -13.16 -2.42
N THR A 14 16.95 -12.39 -1.62
CA THR A 14 16.68 -10.97 -1.38
C THR A 14 17.03 -10.23 -2.66
N THR A 15 16.11 -10.22 -3.62
CA THR A 15 16.15 -9.36 -4.80
C THR A 15 15.76 -7.93 -4.40
N GLY A 16 16.50 -7.35 -3.45
CA GLY A 16 16.26 -6.02 -2.92
C GLY A 16 17.20 -5.01 -3.55
N ARG A 17 16.68 -3.82 -3.87
CA ARG A 17 17.54 -2.65 -4.14
C ARG A 17 18.28 -2.29 -2.86
N TYR A 18 19.59 -2.08 -2.96
CA TYR A 18 20.38 -1.56 -1.85
C TYR A 18 20.56 -0.06 -2.02
N ALA A 19 20.21 0.72 -1.00
CA ALA A 19 20.40 2.17 -1.03
C ALA A 19 21.89 2.57 -1.21
N SER A 20 22.83 1.67 -0.90
CA SER A 20 24.26 1.87 -1.04
C SER A 20 24.75 2.03 -2.49
N VAL A 21 23.95 1.64 -3.50
CA VAL A 21 24.32 1.77 -4.92
C VAL A 21 23.65 2.97 -5.61
N TYR A 22 23.04 3.88 -4.83
CA TYR A 22 22.32 5.02 -5.37
C TYR A 22 23.25 6.17 -5.74
N SER A 23 22.91 6.86 -6.83
CA SER A 23 23.52 8.15 -7.15
C SER A 23 23.19 9.17 -6.05
N GLU A 24 23.95 10.26 -6.00
CA GLU A 24 23.73 11.36 -5.04
C GLU A 24 22.27 11.87 -5.08
N VAL A 25 21.71 12.02 -6.29
CA VAL A 25 20.31 12.45 -6.47
C VAL A 25 19.34 11.41 -5.93
N GLN A 26 19.55 10.12 -6.23
CA GLN A 26 18.67 9.05 -5.73
C GLN A 26 18.70 8.98 -4.21
N ALA A 27 19.89 9.08 -3.61
CA ALA A 27 20.08 9.09 -2.17
C ALA A 27 19.44 10.33 -1.51
N SER A 28 19.59 11.50 -2.13
CA SER A 28 18.91 12.73 -1.68
C SER A 28 17.38 12.56 -1.71
N ARG A 29 16.84 11.98 -2.78
CA ARG A 29 15.39 11.75 -2.91
C ARG A 29 14.82 10.75 -1.90
N LEU A 30 15.61 9.83 -1.34
CA LEU A 30 15.12 8.96 -0.26
C LEU A 30 14.61 9.73 0.97
N ARG A 31 15.21 10.91 1.24
CA ARG A 31 14.88 11.74 2.41
C ARG A 31 13.90 12.88 2.09
N HIS A 32 13.46 12.97 0.84
CA HIS A 32 12.53 14.01 0.43
C HIS A 32 11.13 13.76 1.00
N SER A 33 10.66 14.68 1.84
CA SER A 33 9.30 14.65 2.37
C SER A 33 8.32 15.17 1.32
N LEU A 34 7.25 14.41 1.09
CA LEU A 34 6.20 14.77 0.15
C LEU A 34 5.13 15.60 0.87
N PRO A 35 4.55 16.61 0.20
CA PRO A 35 3.47 17.37 0.78
C PRO A 35 2.24 16.47 0.96
N LEU A 36 1.73 16.42 2.20
CA LEU A 36 0.45 15.81 2.51
C LEU A 36 -0.66 16.88 2.57
N PRO A 37 -1.88 16.58 2.09
CA PRO A 37 -3.07 17.38 2.38
C PRO A 37 -3.19 17.65 3.89
N SER A 38 -3.58 18.87 4.27
CA SER A 38 -3.68 19.28 5.68
C SER A 38 -4.57 18.36 6.51
N VAL A 39 -5.67 17.89 5.94
CA VAL A 39 -6.63 16.97 6.59
C VAL A 39 -6.02 15.62 6.97
N LEU A 40 -4.93 15.19 6.31
CA LEU A 40 -4.23 13.93 6.63
C LEU A 40 -3.13 14.11 7.68
N LYS A 41 -2.82 15.35 8.09
CA LYS A 41 -1.81 15.64 9.11
C LYS A 41 -2.39 15.69 10.53
N SER A 42 -3.71 15.63 10.65
CA SER A 42 -4.45 15.68 11.91
C SER A 42 -5.61 14.69 11.87
N ASN A 43 -6.33 14.57 12.99
CA ASN A 43 -7.53 13.75 13.04
C ASN A 43 -8.59 14.29 12.06
N PHE A 44 -9.29 13.35 11.45
CA PHE A 44 -10.37 13.64 10.53
C PHE A 44 -11.55 12.71 10.77
N LYS A 45 -12.73 13.18 10.39
CA LYS A 45 -13.93 12.35 10.27
C LYS A 45 -14.31 12.24 8.80
N ILE A 46 -14.97 11.14 8.47
CA ILE A 46 -15.52 10.90 7.13
C ILE A 46 -16.97 11.39 7.15
N LEU A 47 -17.31 12.23 6.18
CA LEU A 47 -18.69 12.63 5.90
C LEU A 47 -19.12 12.02 4.59
N ASP A 48 -20.30 11.40 4.59
CA ASP A 48 -20.94 10.94 3.38
C ASP A 48 -21.43 12.15 2.56
N GLY A 49 -21.11 12.12 1.28
CA GLY A 49 -21.59 13.04 0.26
C GLY A 49 -22.77 12.46 -0.52
N PRO A 50 -23.08 13.02 -1.70
CA PRO A 50 -24.15 12.52 -2.56
C PRO A 50 -23.93 11.07 -2.99
N GLN A 51 -25.03 10.36 -3.24
CA GLN A 51 -25.01 9.04 -3.85
C GLN A 51 -24.34 9.09 -5.23
N SER A 52 -23.52 8.08 -5.52
CA SER A 52 -22.87 7.95 -6.82
C SER A 52 -23.83 7.36 -7.86
N SER A 53 -23.50 7.56 -9.13
CA SER A 53 -24.16 6.89 -10.26
C SER A 53 -23.13 6.57 -11.33
N ALA A 54 -23.52 5.82 -12.35
CA ALA A 54 -22.66 5.50 -13.48
C ALA A 54 -22.76 6.56 -14.59
N ALA A 55 -21.65 6.78 -15.29
CA ALA A 55 -21.62 7.69 -16.45
C ALA A 55 -22.44 7.18 -17.65
N GLY A 56 -22.73 5.88 -17.71
CA GLY A 56 -23.59 5.26 -18.72
C GLY A 56 -24.25 3.99 -18.16
N ASN A 57 -25.44 3.67 -18.66
CA ASN A 57 -26.20 2.45 -18.34
C ASN A 57 -26.42 2.20 -16.83
N PRO A 58 -26.93 3.18 -16.05
CA PRO A 58 -27.07 3.06 -14.60
C PRO A 58 -27.94 1.86 -14.18
N ASP A 59 -29.05 1.61 -14.89
CA ASP A 59 -29.96 0.50 -14.57
C ASP A 59 -29.33 -0.88 -14.75
N GLU A 60 -28.44 -1.03 -15.75
CA GLU A 60 -27.73 -2.29 -15.99
C GLU A 60 -26.62 -2.51 -14.96
N ILE A 61 -25.86 -1.45 -14.66
CA ILE A 61 -24.78 -1.51 -13.67
C ILE A 61 -25.35 -1.75 -12.26
N ALA A 62 -26.49 -1.16 -11.93
CA ALA A 62 -27.19 -1.41 -10.67
C ALA A 62 -27.55 -2.89 -10.50
N LYS A 63 -27.97 -3.57 -11.56
CA LYS A 63 -28.26 -5.01 -11.54
C LYS A 63 -27.00 -5.86 -11.33
N LEU A 64 -25.86 -5.45 -11.89
CA LEU A 64 -24.59 -6.17 -11.74
C LEU A 64 -23.97 -6.00 -10.35
N PHE A 65 -24.15 -4.84 -9.72
CA PHE A 65 -23.51 -4.49 -8.45
C PHE A 65 -24.53 -4.08 -7.37
N PRO A 66 -25.48 -4.95 -6.99
CA PRO A 66 -26.60 -4.59 -6.11
C PRO A 66 -26.16 -4.12 -4.71
N ASN A 67 -24.96 -4.50 -4.26
CA ASN A 67 -24.44 -4.13 -2.94
C ASN A 67 -23.50 -2.91 -2.95
N LEU A 68 -23.13 -2.41 -4.15
CA LEU A 68 -22.13 -1.35 -4.29
C LEU A 68 -22.64 -0.15 -5.09
N PHE A 69 -23.58 -0.36 -6.01
CA PHE A 69 -24.13 0.73 -6.80
C PHE A 69 -24.84 1.76 -5.90
N GLY A 70 -24.60 3.05 -6.14
CA GLY A 70 -25.24 4.13 -5.40
C GLY A 70 -24.58 4.49 -4.06
N GLN A 71 -23.46 3.84 -3.68
CA GLN A 71 -22.76 4.21 -2.45
C GLN A 71 -22.36 5.70 -2.45
N PRO A 72 -22.47 6.39 -1.30
CA PRO A 72 -22.16 7.81 -1.23
C PRO A 72 -20.67 8.08 -1.46
N SER A 73 -20.38 9.24 -2.02
CA SER A 73 -19.00 9.77 -2.01
C SER A 73 -18.53 10.04 -0.57
N ALA A 74 -17.22 10.02 -0.33
CA ALA A 74 -16.66 10.27 1.00
C ALA A 74 -15.85 11.57 1.00
N ARG A 75 -16.05 12.42 2.01
CA ARG A 75 -15.26 13.64 2.25
C ARG A 75 -14.58 13.57 3.61
N LEU A 76 -13.27 13.82 3.62
CA LEU A 76 -12.52 13.98 4.87
C LEU A 76 -12.64 15.43 5.35
N VAL A 77 -13.01 15.61 6.62
CA VAL A 77 -13.00 16.93 7.28
C VAL A 77 -12.25 16.84 8.60
N PRO A 78 -11.57 17.92 9.04
CA PRO A 78 -10.91 17.96 10.34
C PRO A 78 -11.88 17.59 11.48
N SER A 79 -11.32 16.94 12.50
CA SER A 79 -12.05 16.57 13.71
C SER A 79 -11.23 16.92 14.95
N ASP A 80 -11.88 17.57 15.91
CA ASP A 80 -11.29 17.89 17.21
C ASP A 80 -11.31 16.70 18.18
N SER A 81 -11.96 15.59 17.78
CA SER A 81 -11.95 14.35 18.55
C SER A 81 -10.56 13.73 18.53
N GLY A 82 -10.14 13.14 19.66
CA GLY A 82 -8.83 12.50 19.80
C GLY A 82 -8.60 11.43 18.73
N ALA A 83 -7.32 11.18 18.42
CA ALA A 83 -6.94 10.22 17.39
C ALA A 83 -7.54 8.85 17.75
N VAL A 84 -8.45 8.34 16.93
CA VAL A 84 -8.88 6.94 17.05
C VAL A 84 -7.73 6.12 16.50
N LEU A 85 -6.78 5.78 17.37
CA LEU A 85 -5.83 4.72 17.08
C LEU A 85 -6.66 3.49 16.77
N LEU A 86 -6.39 2.88 15.61
CA LEU A 86 -7.00 1.60 15.29
C LEU A 86 -6.41 0.59 16.26
N GLU A 87 -7.13 0.30 17.35
CA GLU A 87 -6.74 -0.74 18.32
C GLU A 87 -6.63 -2.11 17.65
N ARG A 88 -7.24 -2.26 16.47
CA ARG A 88 -7.20 -3.48 15.68
C ARG A 88 -6.00 -3.49 14.74
N LYS A 89 -5.12 -4.47 14.94
CA LYS A 89 -4.05 -4.82 13.99
C LYS A 89 -4.65 -5.25 12.65
N LEU A 90 -4.23 -4.59 11.57
CA LEU A 90 -4.70 -4.88 10.22
C LEU A 90 -3.72 -5.79 9.48
N LYS A 91 -4.25 -6.59 8.54
CA LYS A 91 -3.46 -7.27 7.52
C LYS A 91 -3.88 -6.71 6.17
N ILE A 92 -3.00 -5.95 5.54
CA ILE A 92 -3.30 -5.23 4.29
C ILE A 92 -2.48 -5.83 3.16
N GLY A 93 -3.11 -6.06 2.01
CA GLY A 93 -2.46 -6.49 0.78
C GLY A 93 -2.46 -5.37 -0.26
N VAL A 94 -1.31 -5.10 -0.87
CA VAL A 94 -1.16 -4.16 -1.99
C VAL A 94 -0.71 -4.87 -3.25
N VAL A 95 -1.27 -4.46 -4.38
CA VAL A 95 -0.94 -4.97 -5.71
C VAL A 95 -0.79 -3.79 -6.66
N LEU A 96 0.24 -3.83 -7.51
CA LEU A 96 0.38 -2.91 -8.63
C LEU A 96 -0.14 -3.61 -9.88
N SER A 97 -1.13 -3.01 -10.55
CA SER A 97 -1.79 -3.56 -11.74
C SER A 97 -1.55 -2.66 -12.95
N GLY A 98 -1.42 -3.26 -14.14
CA GLY A 98 -1.20 -2.55 -15.40
C GLY A 98 0.27 -2.21 -15.68
N GLY A 99 0.47 -1.24 -16.59
CA GLY A 99 1.78 -0.75 -16.98
C GLY A 99 2.46 0.09 -15.89
N GLN A 100 3.75 0.34 -16.05
CA GLN A 100 4.54 1.13 -15.10
C GLN A 100 4.12 2.61 -15.13
N ALA A 101 3.92 3.18 -13.94
CA ALA A 101 3.70 4.61 -13.74
C ALA A 101 4.57 5.13 -12.58
N PRO A 102 5.24 6.29 -12.74
CA PRO A 102 5.97 6.91 -11.64
C PRO A 102 5.05 7.18 -10.43
N GLY A 103 5.53 6.84 -9.23
CA GLY A 103 4.82 7.13 -7.97
C GLY A 103 4.15 5.92 -7.29
N GLY A 104 4.08 4.75 -7.93
CA GLY A 104 3.50 3.54 -7.32
C GLY A 104 4.15 3.15 -5.99
N HIS A 105 5.46 3.34 -5.86
CA HIS A 105 6.16 3.13 -4.60
C HIS A 105 5.80 4.11 -3.49
N ASN A 106 5.46 5.34 -3.85
CA ASN A 106 5.06 6.35 -2.88
C ASN A 106 3.66 6.05 -2.32
N VAL A 107 2.79 5.41 -3.12
CA VAL A 107 1.51 4.87 -2.63
C VAL A 107 1.75 3.80 -1.57
N ILE A 108 2.63 2.83 -1.86
CA ILE A 108 2.96 1.75 -0.92
C ILE A 108 3.61 2.30 0.35
N SER A 109 4.56 3.23 0.23
CA SER A 109 5.21 3.84 1.39
C SER A 109 4.22 4.67 2.22
N GLY A 110 3.29 5.39 1.60
CA GLY A 110 2.26 6.15 2.31
C GLY A 110 1.29 5.26 3.10
N VAL A 111 0.87 4.13 2.51
CA VAL A 111 0.06 3.12 3.24
C VAL A 111 0.84 2.55 4.41
N PHE A 112 2.13 2.22 4.22
CA PHE A 112 2.98 1.72 5.30
C PHE A 112 3.13 2.74 6.43
N ASP A 113 3.47 3.99 6.10
CA ASP A 113 3.65 5.07 7.10
C ASP A 113 2.38 5.28 7.92
N TYR A 114 1.21 5.30 7.25
CA TYR A 114 -0.07 5.43 7.92
C TYR A 114 -0.33 4.27 8.91
N LEU A 115 -0.05 3.03 8.51
CA LEU A 115 -0.20 1.86 9.38
C LEU A 115 0.74 1.92 10.59
N GLN A 116 2.00 2.35 10.39
CA GLN A 116 2.98 2.45 11.47
C GLN A 116 2.63 3.55 12.48
N GLU A 117 1.99 4.63 12.03
CA GLU A 117 1.59 5.74 12.89
C GLU A 117 0.25 5.48 13.59
N HIS A 118 -0.76 5.01 12.87
CA HIS A 118 -2.16 4.98 13.32
C HIS A 118 -2.71 3.57 13.63
N ALA A 119 -2.03 2.50 13.19
CA ALA A 119 -2.48 1.12 13.35
C ALA A 119 -1.32 0.17 13.70
N LYS A 120 -0.56 0.52 14.75
CA LYS A 120 0.68 -0.17 15.13
C LYS A 120 0.51 -1.68 15.27
N GLY A 121 1.47 -2.44 14.72
CA GLY A 121 1.44 -3.90 14.70
C GLY A 121 0.61 -4.49 13.55
N SER A 122 0.14 -3.65 12.62
CA SER A 122 -0.40 -4.11 11.33
C SER A 122 0.71 -4.68 10.44
N ILE A 123 0.32 -5.54 9.49
CA ILE A 123 1.23 -6.18 8.53
C ILE A 123 0.81 -5.78 7.12
N LEU A 124 1.79 -5.39 6.29
CA LEU A 124 1.58 -5.03 4.89
C LEU A 124 2.21 -6.09 3.98
N TYR A 125 1.45 -6.60 3.02
CA TYR A 125 1.88 -7.60 2.05
C TYR A 125 1.87 -7.02 0.63
N GLY A 126 2.97 -7.19 -0.11
CA GLY A 126 3.07 -6.84 -1.53
C GLY A 126 2.92 -8.06 -2.43
N PHE A 127 1.86 -8.11 -3.25
CA PHE A 127 1.65 -9.17 -4.22
C PHE A 127 2.55 -9.01 -5.46
N ARG A 128 3.16 -10.11 -5.89
CA ARG A 128 4.13 -10.14 -6.99
C ARG A 128 3.49 -10.53 -8.31
N GLY A 129 3.79 -9.78 -9.37
CA GLY A 129 3.31 -10.08 -10.73
C GLY A 129 1.84 -9.70 -10.97
N GLY A 130 1.40 -8.60 -10.35
CA GLY A 130 0.04 -8.05 -10.53
C GLY A 130 -1.07 -8.93 -9.97
N PRO A 131 -2.31 -8.82 -10.49
CA PRO A 131 -3.46 -9.59 -10.01
C PRO A 131 -3.25 -11.11 -10.04
N ALA A 132 -2.45 -11.60 -10.98
CA ALA A 132 -2.10 -13.03 -11.06
C ALA A 132 -1.26 -13.49 -9.84
N GLY A 133 -0.57 -12.58 -9.16
CA GLY A 133 0.08 -12.82 -7.87
C GLY A 133 -0.91 -13.10 -6.75
N ILE A 134 -2.05 -12.41 -6.74
CA ILE A 134 -3.13 -12.63 -5.77
C ILE A 134 -3.69 -14.04 -5.93
N MET A 135 -4.05 -14.40 -7.17
CA MET A 135 -4.61 -15.72 -7.50
C MET A 135 -3.69 -16.89 -7.12
N ARG A 136 -2.36 -16.67 -7.16
CA ARG A 136 -1.35 -17.69 -6.85
C ARG A 136 -0.78 -17.60 -5.43
N GLY A 137 -1.28 -16.68 -4.60
CA GLY A 137 -0.74 -16.45 -3.26
C GLY A 137 0.74 -16.05 -3.25
N LYS A 138 1.22 -15.37 -4.30
CA LYS A 138 2.62 -14.92 -4.40
C LYS A 138 2.74 -13.51 -3.84
N TYR A 139 3.17 -13.40 -2.59
CA TYR A 139 3.38 -12.11 -1.91
C TYR A 139 4.62 -12.15 -1.02
N VAL A 140 5.04 -10.96 -0.57
CA VAL A 140 6.05 -10.79 0.47
C VAL A 140 5.58 -9.79 1.50
N GLU A 141 6.03 -9.94 2.74
CA GLU A 141 5.85 -8.92 3.77
C GLU A 141 6.72 -7.70 3.47
N LEU A 142 6.13 -6.51 3.61
CA LEU A 142 6.78 -5.23 3.38
C LEU A 142 7.09 -4.58 4.73
N ASN A 143 8.35 -4.71 5.14
CA ASN A 143 8.86 -4.05 6.34
C ASN A 143 9.60 -2.75 6.00
N SER A 144 10.08 -2.05 7.04
CA SER A 144 10.79 -0.77 6.88
C SER A 144 12.03 -0.90 5.99
N GLU A 145 12.82 -1.96 6.16
CA GLU A 145 14.03 -2.22 5.37
C GLU A 145 13.71 -2.51 3.91
N PHE A 146 12.63 -3.23 3.65
CA PHE A 146 12.15 -3.51 2.29
C PHE A 146 11.71 -2.23 1.60
N ILE A 147 10.92 -1.38 2.27
CA ILE A 147 10.31 -0.18 1.67
C ILE A 147 11.32 0.95 1.48
N TYR A 148 12.22 1.14 2.45
CA TYR A 148 13.17 2.24 2.48
C TYR A 148 13.86 2.53 1.12
N PRO A 149 14.50 1.56 0.45
CA PRO A 149 15.18 1.83 -0.82
C PRO A 149 14.22 2.28 -1.93
N TYR A 150 12.93 1.96 -1.87
CA TYR A 150 11.98 2.29 -2.95
C TYR A 150 11.33 3.66 -2.80
N ARG A 151 11.51 4.35 -1.67
CA ARG A 151 10.94 5.68 -1.44
C ARG A 151 11.40 6.67 -2.51
N ASN A 152 10.43 7.34 -3.14
CA ASN A 152 10.65 8.35 -4.18
C ASN A 152 11.41 7.83 -5.42
N GLN A 153 11.37 6.52 -5.69
CA GLN A 153 12.00 5.90 -6.85
C GLN A 153 10.98 5.54 -7.94
N GLY A 154 11.33 5.75 -9.21
CA GLY A 154 10.40 5.63 -10.34
C GLY A 154 10.23 4.25 -10.98
N ARG A 155 11.00 3.22 -10.57
CA ARG A 155 10.83 1.83 -11.08
C ARG A 155 10.37 0.92 -9.95
N ILE A 156 9.45 -0.01 -10.26
CA ILE A 156 9.01 -1.15 -9.42
C ILE A 156 10.18 -2.09 -9.11
#